data_AF-A0A929XTL1-F1
#
_entry.id   AF-A0A929XTL1-F1
#
_cell.length_a   1.000
_cell.length_b   1.000
_cell.length_c   1.000
_cell.angle_alpha   90.00
_cell.angle_beta   90.00
_cell.angle_gamma   90.00
#
_symmetry.space_group_name_H-M   'P 1'
#
loop_
_entity.id
_entity.type
_entity.pdbx_description
1 polymer ?
#
loop_
_entity_poly.entity_id
_entity_poly.type
_entity_poly.pdbx_seq_one_letter_code
_entity_poly.pdbx_strand_id
1 'polypeptide(L)'
;YRVNPDNVVYIKEGEVNLGLSSDLALYEELQKWISENDMTVPENYKKACEKIDMDSLLSYYAFEIYIANGDWPFSNVGLWRTRETGKGKYEDGRWRYVLFDVNGECMAESKIRDNTLQTAIDHDAIFGSLCKNKEFQQAFLEKLQTLATSTFSKEQVEPFIRNYLQTYATPMQVHRKRFFEGSPDPFAKEMQGIQRFFEERASYLIPVARKTFG
;
A
#
# COMPACT_ATOMS: atom_id res chain seq x y z
N TYR A 1 2.74 -17.61 -7.93
CA TYR A 1 2.09 -17.31 -9.21
C TYR A 1 2.26 -18.36 -10.32
N ARG A 2 3.10 -19.41 -10.17
CA ARG A 2 3.34 -20.46 -11.20
C ARG A 2 3.74 -19.90 -12.58
N VAL A 3 4.54 -18.83 -12.56
CA VAL A 3 5.12 -18.18 -13.75
C VAL A 3 6.57 -18.63 -13.85
N ASN A 4 7.10 -18.77 -15.07
CA ASN A 4 8.53 -19.04 -15.28
C ASN A 4 9.39 -17.91 -14.66
N PRO A 5 10.29 -18.20 -13.70
CA PRO A 5 11.15 -17.18 -13.08
C PRO A 5 11.95 -16.33 -14.07
N ASP A 6 12.40 -16.91 -15.20
CA ASP A 6 13.17 -16.19 -16.23
C ASP A 6 12.34 -15.12 -16.97
N ASN A 7 11.01 -15.24 -16.90
CA ASN A 7 10.05 -14.31 -17.48
C ASN A 7 9.57 -13.25 -16.46
N VAL A 8 10.03 -13.29 -15.22
CA VAL A 8 9.61 -12.33 -14.19
C VAL A 8 10.56 -11.13 -14.18
N VAL A 9 9.97 -9.94 -14.19
CA VAL A 9 10.63 -8.68 -13.86
C VAL A 9 10.10 -8.22 -12.53
N TYR A 10 10.98 -7.97 -11.56
CA TYR A 10 10.63 -7.40 -10.26
C TYR A 10 11.47 -6.15 -10.03
N ILE A 11 10.78 -5.03 -9.82
CA ILE A 11 11.37 -3.75 -9.47
C ILE A 11 11.08 -3.48 -8.00
N LYS A 12 12.10 -3.05 -7.27
CA LYS A 12 12.05 -2.71 -5.86
C LYS A 12 12.95 -1.50 -5.61
N GLU A 13 12.45 -0.48 -4.91
CA GLU A 13 13.20 0.77 -4.67
C GLU A 13 13.72 1.44 -5.96
N GLY A 14 12.96 1.35 -7.06
CA GLY A 14 13.39 1.90 -8.34
C GLY A 14 14.50 1.10 -9.05
N GLU A 15 14.89 -0.06 -8.53
CA GLU A 15 15.92 -0.92 -9.11
C GLU A 15 15.36 -2.28 -9.54
N VAL A 16 15.95 -2.88 -10.58
CA VAL A 16 15.61 -4.25 -11.00
C VAL A 16 16.20 -5.23 -10.00
N ASN A 17 15.35 -5.85 -9.18
CA ASN A 17 15.73 -6.86 -8.20
C ASN A 17 15.73 -8.28 -8.80
N LEU A 18 14.85 -8.53 -9.78
CA LEU A 18 14.85 -9.75 -10.60
C LEU A 18 14.60 -9.38 -12.06
N GLY A 19 15.42 -9.89 -12.98
CA GLY A 19 15.33 -9.60 -14.41
C GLY A 19 16.65 -9.05 -14.97
N LEU A 20 16.57 -8.35 -16.09
CA LEU A 20 17.68 -7.67 -16.76
C LEU A 20 17.67 -6.19 -16.37
N SER A 21 18.83 -5.55 -16.27
CA SER A 21 18.90 -4.11 -15.96
C SER A 21 18.12 -3.24 -16.97
N SER A 22 18.02 -3.68 -18.23
CA SER A 22 17.21 -3.01 -19.26
C SER A 22 15.70 -3.08 -19.01
N ASP A 23 15.24 -4.00 -18.15
CA ASP A 23 13.81 -4.12 -17.83
C ASP A 23 13.28 -2.93 -17.00
N LEU A 24 14.17 -2.11 -16.40
CA LEU A 24 13.77 -0.86 -15.73
C LEU A 24 13.01 0.08 -16.68
N ALA A 25 13.43 0.12 -17.94
CA ALA A 25 12.79 0.94 -18.97
C ALA A 25 11.29 0.62 -19.12
N LEU A 26 10.86 -0.63 -18.88
CA LEU A 26 9.44 -1.01 -18.95
C LEU A 26 8.58 -0.28 -17.90
N TYR A 27 9.18 0.06 -16.76
CA TYR A 27 8.50 0.79 -15.68
C TYR A 27 8.57 2.29 -15.88
N GLU A 28 9.72 2.82 -16.31
CA GLU A 28 9.87 4.21 -16.70
C GLU A 28 8.89 4.59 -17.83
N GLU A 29 8.73 3.71 -18.84
CA GLU A 29 7.75 3.85 -19.91
C GLU A 29 6.31 3.84 -19.39
N LEU A 30 5.99 2.99 -18.39
CA LEU A 30 4.67 2.98 -17.75
C LEU A 30 4.39 4.32 -17.06
N GLN A 31 5.31 4.76 -16.18
CA GLN A 31 5.18 6.00 -15.42
C GLN A 31 5.01 7.18 -16.36
N LYS A 32 5.89 7.29 -17.36
CA LYS A 32 5.83 8.33 -18.39
C LYS A 32 4.49 8.30 -19.12
N TRP A 33 4.09 7.15 -19.66
CA TRP A 33 2.86 7.04 -20.45
C TRP A 33 1.62 7.43 -19.63
N ILE A 34 1.51 6.99 -18.38
CA ILE A 34 0.38 7.36 -17.50
C ILE A 34 0.43 8.85 -17.13
N SER A 35 1.60 9.44 -16.91
CA SER A 35 1.74 10.86 -16.56
C SER A 35 1.44 11.80 -17.74
N GLU A 36 1.74 11.38 -18.98
CA GLU A 36 1.60 12.20 -20.19
C GLU A 36 0.22 12.07 -20.86
N ASN A 37 -0.59 11.08 -20.47
CA ASN A 37 -1.94 10.88 -21.02
C ASN A 37 -3.02 11.29 -20.01
N ASP A 38 -4.06 11.97 -20.49
CA ASP A 38 -5.20 12.36 -19.65
C ASP A 38 -6.04 11.13 -19.28
N MET A 39 -6.01 10.73 -18.01
CA MET A 39 -6.76 9.59 -17.48
C MET A 39 -8.26 9.88 -17.32
N THR A 40 -8.73 11.11 -17.49
CA THR A 40 -10.17 11.40 -17.57
C THR A 40 -10.78 10.89 -18.88
N VAL A 41 -9.96 10.63 -19.90
CA VAL A 41 -10.37 10.04 -21.18
C VAL A 41 -10.54 8.52 -21.04
N PRO A 42 -11.73 7.96 -21.31
CA PRO A 42 -12.02 6.53 -21.10
C PRO A 42 -11.06 5.58 -21.84
N GLU A 43 -10.65 5.93 -23.06
CA GLU A 43 -9.74 5.11 -23.86
C GLU A 43 -8.34 5.04 -23.26
N ASN A 44 -7.87 6.13 -22.64
CA ASN A 44 -6.59 6.16 -21.95
C ASN A 44 -6.65 5.36 -20.66
N TYR A 45 -7.72 5.53 -19.87
CA TYR A 45 -7.91 4.73 -18.66
C TYR A 45 -7.99 3.23 -18.96
N LYS A 46 -8.72 2.84 -20.00
CA LYS A 46 -8.77 1.44 -20.46
C LYS A 46 -7.39 0.88 -20.80
N LYS A 47 -6.55 1.64 -21.52
CA LYS A 47 -5.16 1.25 -21.80
C LYS A 47 -4.30 1.16 -20.54
N ALA A 48 -4.54 2.01 -19.54
CA ALA A 48 -3.88 1.86 -18.24
C ALA A 48 -4.27 0.53 -17.57
N CYS A 49 -5.55 0.15 -17.61
CA CYS A 49 -6.06 -1.14 -17.10
C CYS A 49 -5.49 -2.37 -17.84
N GLU A 50 -5.05 -2.20 -19.09
CA GLU A 50 -4.35 -3.24 -19.85
C GLU A 50 -2.87 -3.37 -19.47
N LYS A 51 -2.28 -2.33 -18.86
CA LYS A 51 -0.86 -2.30 -18.43
C LYS A 51 -0.67 -2.61 -16.96
N ILE A 52 -1.69 -2.33 -16.14
CA ILE A 52 -1.66 -2.50 -14.69
C ILE A 52 -2.80 -3.42 -14.27
N ASP A 53 -2.51 -4.35 -13.37
CA ASP A 53 -3.55 -5.06 -12.64
C ASP A 53 -4.18 -4.10 -11.62
N MET A 54 -5.28 -3.44 -12.02
CA MET A 54 -5.89 -2.38 -11.20
C MET A 54 -6.37 -2.86 -9.84
N ASP A 55 -6.76 -4.13 -9.70
CA ASP A 55 -7.14 -4.68 -8.40
C ASP A 55 -5.93 -4.72 -7.46
N SER A 56 -4.77 -5.15 -7.97
CA SER A 56 -3.50 -5.14 -7.24
C SER A 56 -3.06 -3.72 -6.87
N LEU A 57 -3.13 -2.77 -7.80
CA LEU A 57 -2.78 -1.37 -7.53
C LEU A 57 -3.73 -0.78 -6.47
N LEU A 58 -5.04 -0.85 -6.68
CA LEU A 58 -6.02 -0.26 -5.76
C LEU A 58 -5.90 -0.85 -4.36
N SER A 59 -5.72 -2.17 -4.23
CA SER A 59 -5.52 -2.81 -2.93
C SER A 59 -4.20 -2.38 -2.27
N TYR A 60 -3.11 -2.24 -3.02
CA TYR A 60 -1.81 -1.78 -2.50
C TYR A 60 -1.90 -0.33 -2.01
N TYR A 61 -2.34 0.60 -2.85
CA TYR A 61 -2.44 2.02 -2.51
C TYR A 61 -3.43 2.25 -1.37
N ALA A 62 -4.59 1.58 -1.39
CA ALA A 62 -5.56 1.71 -0.30
C ALA A 62 -4.95 1.24 1.03
N PHE A 63 -4.17 0.15 1.02
CA PHE A 63 -3.52 -0.35 2.22
C PHE A 63 -2.46 0.62 2.76
N GLU A 64 -1.51 1.05 1.93
CA GLU A 64 -0.43 2.00 2.31
C GLU A 64 -1.00 3.30 2.88
N ILE A 65 -2.01 3.85 2.23
CA ILE A 65 -2.70 5.07 2.66
C ILE A 65 -3.47 4.83 3.96
N TYR A 66 -4.14 3.68 4.10
CA TYR A 66 -4.93 3.37 5.29
C TYR A 66 -4.06 3.25 6.54
N ILE A 67 -2.92 2.55 6.46
CA ILE A 67 -2.00 2.38 7.59
C ILE A 67 -1.15 3.63 7.88
N ALA A 68 -1.33 4.69 7.10
CA ALA A 68 -0.60 5.95 7.20
C ALA A 68 0.92 5.77 7.07
N ASN A 69 1.36 5.00 6.07
CA ASN A 69 2.80 4.78 5.83
C ASN A 69 3.49 6.11 5.51
N GLY A 70 4.49 6.47 6.34
CA GLY A 70 5.24 7.72 6.23
C GLY A 70 6.44 7.67 5.29
N ASP A 71 7.00 6.47 5.07
CA ASP A 71 8.20 6.28 4.22
C ASP A 71 7.84 6.09 2.73
N TRP A 72 6.55 5.95 2.45
CA TRP A 72 5.93 5.77 1.14
C TRP A 72 5.17 7.05 0.72
N PRO A 73 5.12 7.44 -0.57
CA PRO A 73 5.55 6.71 -1.78
C PRO A 73 7.00 6.97 -2.21
N PHE A 74 7.82 7.60 -1.37
CA PHE A 74 9.20 7.96 -1.71
C PHE A 74 10.15 6.75 -1.74
N SER A 75 9.84 5.72 -0.95
CA SER A 75 10.55 4.45 -0.84
C SER A 75 9.54 3.33 -0.58
N ASN A 76 10.02 2.10 -0.42
CA ASN A 76 9.20 0.91 -0.14
C ASN A 76 8.18 0.60 -1.24
N VAL A 77 8.52 0.95 -2.48
CA VAL A 77 7.74 0.65 -3.68
C VAL A 77 8.29 -0.59 -4.36
N GLY A 78 7.40 -1.55 -4.62
CA GLY A 78 7.74 -2.82 -5.24
C GLY A 78 6.64 -3.28 -6.16
N LEU A 79 7.02 -3.74 -7.34
CA LEU A 79 6.08 -4.22 -8.33
C LEU A 79 6.74 -5.18 -9.30
N TRP A 80 5.95 -6.12 -9.81
CA TRP A 80 6.41 -7.12 -10.75
C TRP A 80 5.49 -7.26 -11.94
N ARG A 81 6.03 -7.81 -13.03
CA ARG A 81 5.29 -8.22 -14.22
C ARG A 81 5.94 -9.44 -14.87
N THR A 82 5.26 -10.00 -15.85
CA THR A 82 5.88 -10.90 -16.84
C THR A 82 6.42 -10.11 -18.03
N ARG A 83 7.61 -10.45 -18.53
CA ARG A 83 8.19 -9.78 -19.71
C ARG A 83 7.35 -10.09 -20.95
N GLU A 84 7.16 -11.38 -21.23
CA GLU A 84 6.35 -11.90 -22.31
C GLU A 84 4.99 -12.40 -21.82
N THR A 85 3.98 -12.26 -22.68
CA THR A 85 2.65 -12.82 -22.41
C THR A 85 2.62 -14.32 -22.70
N GLY A 86 1.79 -15.03 -21.97
CA GLY A 86 1.63 -16.47 -22.00
C GLY A 86 0.18 -16.88 -21.80
N LYS A 87 -0.04 -18.13 -21.38
CA LYS A 87 -1.39 -18.70 -21.21
C LYS A 87 -1.84 -18.69 -19.76
N GLY A 88 -0.92 -18.50 -18.82
CA GLY A 88 -1.20 -18.42 -17.40
C GLY A 88 -1.90 -17.11 -17.03
N LYS A 89 -2.73 -17.16 -15.98
CA LYS A 89 -3.47 -16.00 -15.44
C LYS A 89 -2.59 -14.75 -15.20
N TYR A 90 -1.32 -14.96 -14.87
CA TYR A 90 -0.36 -13.90 -14.52
C TYR A 90 0.75 -13.71 -15.57
N GLU A 91 0.60 -14.37 -16.71
CA GLU A 91 1.46 -14.19 -17.89
C GLU A 91 0.80 -13.20 -18.86
N ASP A 92 0.33 -12.07 -18.33
CA ASP A 92 -0.44 -11.07 -19.09
C ASP A 92 0.31 -9.75 -19.26
N GLY A 93 1.59 -9.70 -18.85
CA GLY A 93 2.42 -8.51 -18.98
C GLY A 93 2.04 -7.33 -18.07
N ARG A 94 1.02 -7.51 -17.20
CA ARG A 94 0.54 -6.43 -16.34
C ARG A 94 1.39 -6.26 -15.09
N TRP A 95 1.64 -5.00 -14.73
CA TRP A 95 2.29 -4.61 -13.49
C TRP A 95 1.39 -4.86 -12.28
N ARG A 96 1.98 -5.44 -11.24
CA ARG A 96 1.33 -5.81 -9.97
C ARG A 96 2.18 -5.35 -8.81
N TYR A 97 1.58 -4.61 -7.89
CA TYR A 97 2.28 -4.07 -6.73
C TYR A 97 2.47 -5.14 -5.64
N VAL A 98 3.55 -5.00 -4.90
CA VAL A 98 3.97 -5.88 -3.81
C VAL A 98 4.18 -5.03 -2.57
N LEU A 99 3.47 -5.39 -1.50
CA LEU A 99 3.64 -4.77 -0.19
C LEU A 99 4.88 -5.34 0.52
N PHE A 100 5.74 -4.48 1.05
CA PHE A 100 6.86 -4.86 1.92
C PHE A 100 7.26 -3.70 2.83
N ASP A 101 8.04 -3.99 3.88
CA ASP A 101 8.62 -3.02 4.84
C ASP A 101 7.62 -2.02 5.45
N VAL A 102 6.47 -2.54 5.90
CA VAL A 102 5.44 -1.76 6.63
C VAL A 102 5.66 -1.77 8.15
N ASN A 103 6.88 -2.07 8.59
CA ASN A 103 7.29 -2.13 10.00
C ASN A 103 7.83 -0.81 10.53
N GLY A 104 8.04 0.20 9.68
CA GLY A 104 8.42 1.56 10.05
C GLY A 104 7.27 2.54 9.85
N GLU A 105 7.22 3.60 10.67
CA GLU A 105 6.42 4.81 10.40
C GLU A 105 4.91 4.65 10.11
N CYS A 106 4.30 3.52 10.49
CA CYS A 106 2.88 3.21 10.23
C CYS A 106 2.08 3.09 11.53
N MET A 107 0.76 3.32 11.46
CA MET A 107 -0.23 2.98 12.50
C MET A 107 0.00 3.58 13.90
N ALA A 108 0.87 4.57 14.03
CA ALA A 108 1.05 5.30 15.27
C ALA A 108 -0.16 6.20 15.55
N GLU A 109 -0.54 6.34 16.81
CA GLU A 109 -1.66 7.20 17.22
C GLU A 109 -1.53 8.64 16.71
N SER A 110 -0.31 9.18 16.69
CA SER A 110 -0.04 10.52 16.16
C SER A 110 -0.35 10.69 14.68
N LYS A 111 -0.41 9.59 13.91
CA LYS A 111 -0.63 9.57 12.46
C LYS A 111 -2.08 9.35 12.04
N ILE A 112 -3.03 9.25 13.01
CA ILE A 112 -4.46 9.06 12.73
C ILE A 112 -4.97 10.06 11.67
N ARG A 113 -4.47 11.29 11.72
CA ARG A 113 -4.89 12.41 10.86
C ARG A 113 -3.90 12.74 9.75
N ASP A 114 -2.95 11.86 9.46
CA ASP A 114 -2.03 12.07 8.34
C ASP A 114 -2.77 11.90 7.02
N ASN A 115 -2.67 12.90 6.15
CA ASN A 115 -3.31 12.87 4.83
C ASN A 115 -2.42 12.16 3.80
N THR A 116 -2.09 10.89 4.07
CA THR A 116 -1.27 10.04 3.20
C THR A 116 -1.86 9.90 1.80
N LEU A 117 -3.18 10.07 1.64
CA LEU A 117 -3.83 10.15 0.33
C LEU A 117 -3.32 11.33 -0.49
N GLN A 118 -3.28 12.53 0.11
CA GLN A 118 -2.77 13.72 -0.57
C GLN A 118 -1.29 13.58 -0.89
N THR A 119 -0.49 13.04 0.06
CA THR A 119 0.92 12.73 -0.18
C THR A 119 1.10 11.82 -1.40
N ALA A 120 0.30 10.76 -1.53
CA ALA A 120 0.35 9.86 -2.68
C ALA A 120 -0.03 10.55 -4.00
N ILE A 121 -1.08 11.39 -3.98
CA ILE A 121 -1.52 12.14 -5.16
C ILE A 121 -0.44 13.11 -5.64
N ASP A 122 0.24 13.78 -4.70
CA ASP A 122 1.23 14.82 -5.00
C ASP A 122 2.59 14.25 -5.42
N HIS A 123 2.95 13.06 -4.93
CA HIS A 123 4.31 12.51 -5.08
C HIS A 123 4.41 11.23 -5.91
N ASP A 124 3.30 10.53 -6.19
CA ASP A 124 3.31 9.40 -7.14
C ASP A 124 2.57 9.76 -8.43
N ALA A 125 3.31 9.81 -9.54
CA ALA A 125 2.77 10.23 -10.83
C ALA A 125 1.72 9.27 -11.39
N ILE A 126 1.84 7.97 -11.14
CA ILE A 126 0.85 6.97 -11.61
C ILE A 126 -0.46 7.18 -10.86
N PHE A 127 -0.40 7.21 -9.54
CA PHE A 127 -1.57 7.35 -8.69
C PHE A 127 -2.23 8.71 -8.83
N GLY A 128 -1.46 9.81 -8.81
CA GLY A 128 -1.98 11.15 -9.04
C GLY A 128 -2.69 11.30 -10.40
N SER A 129 -2.18 10.65 -11.46
CA SER A 129 -2.87 10.60 -12.76
C SER A 129 -4.15 9.77 -12.70
N LEU A 130 -4.10 8.55 -12.16
CA LEU A 130 -5.27 7.65 -12.10
C LEU A 130 -6.39 8.23 -11.22
N CYS A 131 -6.06 8.95 -10.15
CA CYS A 131 -7.00 9.65 -9.29
C CYS A 131 -7.84 10.72 -10.02
N LYS A 132 -7.53 11.09 -11.26
CA LYS A 132 -8.38 11.98 -12.07
C LYS A 132 -9.59 11.26 -12.68
N ASN A 133 -9.53 9.94 -12.82
CA ASN A 133 -10.58 9.13 -13.41
C ASN A 133 -11.69 8.78 -12.41
N LYS A 134 -12.97 8.98 -12.78
CA LYS A 134 -14.12 8.75 -11.89
C LYS A 134 -14.33 7.26 -11.52
N GLU A 135 -14.06 6.34 -12.43
CA GLU A 135 -14.16 4.90 -12.15
C GLU A 135 -13.07 4.48 -11.15
N PHE A 136 -11.85 5.00 -11.31
CA PHE A 136 -10.76 4.76 -10.36
C PHE A 136 -11.07 5.31 -8.97
N GLN A 137 -11.56 6.56 -8.88
CA GLN A 137 -11.95 7.19 -7.61
C GLN A 137 -12.98 6.33 -6.87
N GLN A 138 -14.02 5.87 -7.56
CA GLN A 138 -15.07 5.04 -6.98
C GLN A 138 -14.52 3.71 -6.47
N ALA A 139 -13.74 3.00 -7.30
CA ALA A 139 -13.14 1.73 -6.92
C ALA A 139 -12.15 1.87 -5.74
N PHE A 140 -11.41 2.98 -5.67
CA PHE A 140 -10.51 3.27 -4.57
C PHE A 140 -11.25 3.52 -3.26
N LEU A 141 -12.35 4.30 -3.29
CA LEU A 141 -13.19 4.51 -2.12
C LEU A 141 -13.80 3.19 -1.60
N GLU A 142 -14.18 2.29 -2.49
CA GLU A 142 -14.67 0.94 -2.14
C GLU A 142 -13.59 0.09 -1.45
N LYS A 143 -12.33 0.17 -1.91
CA LYS A 143 -11.21 -0.50 -1.22
C LYS A 143 -10.98 0.07 0.18
N LEU A 144 -10.97 1.39 0.36
CA LEU A 144 -10.84 2.01 1.68
C LEU A 144 -11.98 1.60 2.62
N GLN A 145 -13.22 1.57 2.10
CA GLN A 145 -14.38 1.14 2.88
C GLN A 145 -14.26 -0.33 3.28
N THR A 146 -13.81 -1.20 2.37
CA THR A 146 -13.60 -2.63 2.62
C THR A 146 -12.54 -2.86 3.70
N LEU A 147 -11.42 -2.13 3.65
CA LEU A 147 -10.40 -2.19 4.69
C LEU A 147 -11.00 -1.81 6.06
N ALA A 148 -11.77 -0.71 6.12
CA ALA A 148 -12.36 -0.23 7.36
C ALA A 148 -13.41 -1.19 7.98
N THR A 149 -14.23 -1.83 7.14
CA THR A 149 -15.37 -2.64 7.64
C THR A 149 -15.08 -4.14 7.68
N SER A 150 -13.96 -4.59 7.13
CA SER A 150 -13.57 -6.00 7.10
C SER A 150 -12.19 -6.20 7.71
N THR A 151 -11.11 -5.91 6.98
CA THR A 151 -9.74 -6.24 7.38
C THR A 151 -9.31 -5.59 8.69
N PHE A 152 -9.61 -4.30 8.84
CA PHE A 152 -9.27 -3.49 10.00
C PHE A 152 -10.50 -3.09 10.81
N SER A 153 -11.57 -3.88 10.72
CA SER A 153 -12.73 -3.68 11.57
C SER A 153 -12.35 -3.89 13.03
N LYS A 154 -13.11 -3.27 13.94
CA LYS A 154 -12.92 -3.42 15.38
C LYS A 154 -12.93 -4.90 15.81
N GLU A 155 -13.82 -5.69 15.20
CA GLU A 155 -14.00 -7.11 15.46
C GLU A 155 -12.80 -7.97 15.04
N GLN A 156 -11.98 -7.50 14.09
CA GLN A 156 -10.71 -8.15 13.71
C GLN A 156 -9.53 -7.61 14.54
N VAL A 157 -9.46 -6.30 14.73
CA VAL A 157 -8.31 -5.63 15.36
C VAL A 157 -8.26 -5.88 16.87
N GLU A 158 -9.37 -5.74 17.59
CA GLU A 158 -9.35 -5.87 19.07
C GLU A 158 -8.93 -7.27 19.55
N PRO A 159 -9.45 -8.39 19.00
CA PRO A 159 -9.00 -9.71 19.42
C PRO A 159 -7.54 -9.95 19.05
N PHE A 160 -7.08 -9.45 17.90
CA PHE A 160 -5.69 -9.55 17.48
C PHE A 160 -4.77 -8.84 18.49
N ILE A 161 -5.03 -7.58 18.81
CA ILE A 161 -4.24 -6.79 19.76
C ILE A 161 -4.25 -7.45 21.15
N ARG A 162 -5.41 -7.91 21.62
CA ARG A 162 -5.54 -8.60 22.91
C ARG A 162 -4.67 -9.86 22.96
N ASN A 163 -4.76 -10.71 21.93
CA ASN A 163 -3.97 -11.94 21.84
C ASN A 163 -2.47 -11.66 21.74
N TYR A 164 -2.10 -10.62 20.98
CA TYR A 164 -0.72 -10.20 20.83
C TYR A 164 -0.13 -9.69 22.15
N LEU A 165 -0.86 -8.84 22.89
CA LEU A 165 -0.48 -8.39 24.23
C LEU A 165 -0.30 -9.57 25.19
N GLN A 166 -1.25 -10.52 25.21
CA GLN A 166 -1.17 -11.69 26.09
C GLN A 166 0.05 -12.57 25.77
N THR A 167 0.38 -12.73 24.49
CA THR A 167 1.47 -13.59 24.04
C THR A 167 2.84 -12.94 24.28
N TYR A 168 2.96 -11.63 24.05
CA TYR A 168 4.27 -10.97 23.94
C TYR A 168 4.62 -10.04 25.11
N ALA A 169 3.69 -9.71 26.03
CA ALA A 169 4.00 -8.81 27.14
C ALA A 169 5.20 -9.27 27.99
N THR A 170 5.25 -10.55 28.38
CA THR A 170 6.37 -11.07 29.17
C THR A 170 7.67 -11.16 28.36
N PRO A 171 7.69 -11.73 27.14
CA PRO A 171 8.87 -11.69 26.26
C PRO A 171 9.43 -10.28 26.04
N MET A 172 8.57 -9.28 25.85
CA MET A 172 9.00 -7.90 25.61
C MET A 172 9.66 -7.28 26.83
N GLN A 173 9.14 -7.53 28.04
CA GLN A 173 9.78 -7.10 29.29
C GLN A 173 11.18 -7.71 29.46
N VAL A 174 11.34 -9.00 29.14
CA VAL A 174 12.64 -9.69 29.21
C VAL A 174 13.62 -9.12 28.18
N HIS A 175 13.16 -8.95 26.93
CA HIS A 175 13.95 -8.32 25.87
C HIS A 175 14.42 -6.92 26.29
N ARG A 176 13.51 -6.10 26.84
CA ARG A 176 13.81 -4.74 27.28
C ARG A 176 14.83 -4.71 28.40
N LYS A 177 14.68 -5.57 29.42
CA LYS A 177 15.66 -5.69 30.52
C LYS A 177 17.05 -6.06 30.00
N ARG A 178 17.12 -6.94 29.00
CA ARG A 178 18.40 -7.42 28.45
C ARG A 178 19.13 -6.36 27.61
N PHE A 179 18.40 -5.65 26.75
CA PHE A 179 19.03 -4.79 25.73
C PHE A 179 18.95 -3.28 26.03
N PHE A 180 18.14 -2.87 27.02
CA PHE A 180 17.83 -1.45 27.26
C PHE A 180 17.71 -1.09 28.75
N GLU A 181 18.43 -1.83 29.60
CA GLU A 181 18.69 -1.51 31.01
C GLU A 181 17.43 -1.28 31.87
N GLY A 182 16.30 -1.89 31.51
CA GLY A 182 15.06 -1.81 32.30
C GLY A 182 14.35 -0.45 32.24
N SER A 183 14.66 0.39 31.24
CA SER A 183 13.82 1.55 30.90
C SER A 183 12.36 1.14 30.68
N PRO A 184 11.39 2.06 30.94
CA PRO A 184 9.96 1.73 30.87
C PRO A 184 9.60 1.05 29.54
N ASP A 185 8.89 -0.07 29.62
CA ASP A 185 8.46 -0.82 28.45
C ASP A 185 7.27 -0.09 27.79
N PRO A 186 7.45 0.49 26.59
CA PRO A 186 6.37 1.20 25.92
C PRO A 186 5.36 0.24 25.28
N PHE A 187 5.65 -1.06 25.19
CA PHE A 187 4.92 -2.03 24.37
C PHE A 187 3.40 -1.98 24.58
N ALA A 188 2.93 -2.06 25.82
CA ALA A 188 1.49 -2.01 26.10
C ALA A 188 0.85 -0.68 25.69
N LYS A 189 1.57 0.43 25.87
CA LYS A 189 1.12 1.77 25.47
C LYS A 189 1.07 1.91 23.95
N GLU A 190 2.10 1.44 23.24
CA GLU A 190 2.13 1.46 21.78
C GLU A 190 1.02 0.61 21.17
N MET A 191 0.76 -0.59 21.71
CA MET A 191 -0.34 -1.44 21.27
C MET A 191 -1.71 -0.77 21.47
N GLN A 192 -1.90 -0.04 22.56
CA GLN A 192 -3.12 0.76 22.77
C GLN A 192 -3.19 1.94 21.79
N GLY A 193 -2.06 2.55 21.43
CA GLY A 193 -1.97 3.57 20.40
C GLY A 193 -2.38 3.04 19.02
N ILE A 194 -1.90 1.86 18.64
CA ILE A 194 -2.29 1.17 17.41
C ILE A 194 -3.78 0.82 17.42
N GLN A 195 -4.33 0.40 18.57
CA GLN A 195 -5.77 0.17 18.71
C GLN A 195 -6.57 1.44 18.41
N ARG A 196 -6.22 2.56 19.07
CA ARG A 196 -6.84 3.86 18.83
C ARG A 196 -6.68 4.32 17.38
N PHE A 197 -5.52 4.04 16.78
CA PHE A 197 -5.30 4.31 15.37
C PHE A 197 -6.39 3.68 14.51
N PHE A 198 -6.62 2.38 14.62
CA PHE A 198 -7.62 1.69 13.81
C PHE A 198 -9.06 2.07 14.17
N GLU A 199 -9.35 2.39 15.43
CA GLU A 199 -10.68 2.88 15.86
C GLU A 199 -11.05 4.23 15.22
N GLU A 200 -10.07 5.12 15.02
CA GLU A 200 -10.33 6.49 14.55
C GLU A 200 -9.98 6.72 13.07
N ARG A 201 -9.06 5.94 12.49
CA ARG A 201 -8.50 6.18 11.15
C ARG A 201 -9.56 6.24 10.06
N ALA A 202 -10.52 5.32 10.07
CA ALA A 202 -11.60 5.29 9.07
C ALA A 202 -12.46 6.57 9.11
N SER A 203 -12.78 7.05 10.32
CA SER A 203 -13.61 8.24 10.54
C SER A 203 -12.93 9.52 10.06
N TYR A 204 -11.60 9.54 10.01
CA TYR A 204 -10.82 10.62 9.40
C TYR A 204 -10.66 10.43 7.89
N LEU A 205 -10.13 9.29 7.46
CA LEU A 205 -9.64 9.08 6.10
C LEU A 205 -10.77 9.00 5.06
N ILE A 206 -11.89 8.33 5.37
CA ILE A 206 -12.98 8.14 4.40
C ILE A 206 -13.63 9.49 4.03
N PRO A 207 -13.99 10.37 4.98
CA PRO A 207 -14.48 11.71 4.65
C PRO A 207 -13.46 12.55 3.85
N VAL A 208 -12.17 12.48 4.20
CA VAL A 208 -11.11 13.15 3.46
C VAL A 208 -11.07 12.66 2.02
N ALA A 209 -11.05 11.34 1.80
CA ALA A 209 -11.02 10.75 0.46
C ALA A 209 -12.24 11.15 -0.37
N ARG A 210 -13.45 11.13 0.20
CA ARG A 210 -14.67 11.58 -0.48
C ARG A 210 -14.56 13.05 -0.90
N LYS A 211 -14.13 13.92 0.02
CA LYS A 211 -13.94 15.34 -0.26
C LYS A 211 -12.89 15.58 -1.35
N THR A 212 -11.80 14.81 -1.37
CA THR A 212 -10.76 14.90 -2.38
C THR A 212 -11.29 14.57 -3.79
N PHE A 213 -12.24 13.64 -3.90
CA PHE A 213 -12.76 13.19 -5.19
C PHE A 213 -14.03 13.91 -5.67
N GLY A 214 -14.66 14.71 -4.80
CA GLY A 214 -15.84 15.55 -5.10
C GLY A 214 -17.10 15.04 -4.44
#